data_AF-A0A1Q7U112-F1
#
_entry.id   AF-A0A1Q7U112-F1
#
_cell.length_a   1.000
_cell.length_b   1.000
_cell.length_c   1.000
_cell.angle_alpha   90.00
_cell.angle_beta   90.00
_cell.angle_gamma   90.00
#
_symmetry.space_group_name_H-M   'P 1'
#
loop_
_entity.id
_entity.type
_entity.pdbx_description
1 polymer ?
#
loop_
_entity_poly.entity_id
_entity_poly.type
_entity_poly.pdbx_seq_one_letter_code
_entity_poly.pdbx_strand_id
1 'polypeptide(L)'
;MLSRRRLSGRLRAVLELDDPPPRIALALAVGVFVGCTPFVGVQTLLSLVIALAFRLNRAATIAGTWLNLPWLMPLVYGAAFKIGTLLVPDPDGLRRAWLNYLVEHPGGLRWSDLGALVEHLSIPLLVGTTVVGGVAALVTYVIALSALRAMRRRKVQVGERRAA
;
A
#
# COMPACT_ATOMS: atom_id res chain seq x y z
N MET A 1 -26.27 12.56 -24.92
CA MET A 1 -26.77 11.57 -23.95
C MET A 1 -25.94 10.28 -24.02
N LEU A 2 -24.86 10.18 -23.24
CA LEU A 2 -23.98 9.00 -23.23
C LEU A 2 -24.68 7.85 -22.50
N SER A 3 -25.09 6.83 -23.26
CA SER A 3 -25.81 5.66 -22.75
C SER A 3 -25.05 4.97 -21.61
N ARG A 4 -25.73 4.83 -20.46
CA ARG A 4 -25.30 4.11 -19.24
C ARG A 4 -24.62 2.76 -19.53
N ARG A 5 -24.96 2.11 -20.65
CA ARG A 5 -24.41 0.80 -21.07
C ARG A 5 -23.00 0.88 -21.68
N ARG A 6 -22.60 1.98 -22.33
CA ARG A 6 -21.23 2.16 -22.83
C ARG A 6 -20.25 2.53 -21.73
N LEU A 7 -20.73 3.30 -20.74
CA LEU A 7 -19.94 3.61 -19.55
C LEU A 7 -19.68 2.36 -18.73
N SER A 8 -20.68 1.50 -18.53
CA SER A 8 -20.50 0.25 -17.76
C SER A 8 -19.55 -0.74 -18.43
N GLY A 9 -19.52 -0.82 -19.77
CA GLY A 9 -18.56 -1.66 -20.50
C GLY A 9 -17.11 -1.16 -20.37
N ARG A 10 -16.89 0.16 -20.49
CA ARG A 10 -15.56 0.77 -20.30
C ARG A 10 -15.11 0.72 -18.85
N LEU A 11 -16.01 0.93 -17.90
CA LEU A 11 -15.72 0.77 -16.47
C LEU A 11 -15.36 -0.69 -16.15
N ARG A 12 -16.05 -1.68 -16.72
CA ARG A 12 -15.68 -3.10 -16.57
C ARG A 12 -14.33 -3.45 -17.19
N ALA A 13 -13.99 -2.85 -18.33
CA ALA A 13 -12.67 -3.01 -18.95
C ALA A 13 -11.55 -2.32 -18.15
N VAL A 14 -11.83 -1.18 -17.53
CA VAL A 14 -10.89 -0.48 -16.61
C VAL A 14 -10.78 -1.21 -15.27
N LEU A 15 -11.86 -1.86 -14.83
CA LEU A 15 -11.92 -2.67 -13.61
C LEU A 15 -11.39 -4.10 -13.82
N GLU A 16 -10.98 -4.49 -15.03
CA GLU A 16 -10.53 -5.85 -15.42
C GLU A 16 -11.26 -6.93 -14.60
N LEU A 17 -12.60 -6.88 -14.62
CA LEU A 17 -13.45 -7.71 -13.74
C LEU A 17 -13.32 -9.22 -14.01
N ASP A 18 -12.67 -9.59 -15.11
CA ASP A 18 -12.39 -10.97 -15.54
C ASP A 18 -11.00 -11.47 -15.12
N ASP A 19 -10.19 -10.65 -14.43
CA ASP A 19 -8.91 -11.13 -13.93
C ASP A 19 -9.12 -12.29 -12.94
N PRO A 20 -8.28 -13.35 -13.01
CA PRO A 20 -8.39 -14.46 -12.10
C PRO A 20 -8.13 -13.99 -10.66
N PRO A 21 -8.81 -14.57 -9.65
CA PRO A 21 -8.68 -14.17 -8.24
C PRO A 21 -7.23 -13.95 -7.73
N PRO A 22 -6.22 -14.75 -8.12
CA PRO A 22 -4.83 -14.51 -7.74
C PRO A 22 -4.26 -13.19 -8.26
N ARG A 23 -4.62 -12.75 -9.47
CA ARG A 23 -4.14 -11.48 -10.04
C ARG A 23 -4.72 -10.27 -9.33
N ILE A 24 -6.01 -10.32 -8.99
CA ILE A 24 -6.66 -9.26 -8.22
C ILE A 24 -6.07 -9.18 -6.81
N ALA A 25 -5.85 -10.32 -6.16
CA ALA A 25 -5.21 -10.37 -4.84
C ALA A 25 -3.78 -9.82 -4.89
N LEU A 26 -3.01 -10.14 -5.94
CA LEU A 26 -1.66 -9.61 -6.13
C LEU A 26 -1.69 -8.09 -6.34
N ALA A 27 -2.59 -7.58 -7.19
CA ALA A 27 -2.76 -6.16 -7.41
C ALA A 27 -3.09 -5.41 -6.10
N LEU A 28 -4.00 -5.95 -5.28
CA LEU A 28 -4.32 -5.41 -3.96
C LEU A 28 -3.10 -5.41 -3.02
N ALA A 29 -2.34 -6.51 -2.97
CA ALA A 29 -1.15 -6.63 -2.13
C ALA A 29 -0.07 -5.62 -2.52
N VAL A 30 0.18 -5.46 -3.82
CA VAL A 30 1.11 -4.45 -4.34
C VAL A 30 0.62 -3.04 -4.01
N GLY A 31 -0.69 -2.78 -4.12
CA GLY A 31 -1.28 -1.53 -3.67
C GLY A 31 -1.01 -1.24 -2.20
N VAL A 32 -1.27 -2.20 -1.32
CA VAL A 32 -1.01 -2.06 0.13
C VAL A 32 0.47 -1.81 0.41
N PHE A 33 1.37 -2.51 -0.28
CA PHE A 33 2.82 -2.27 -0.17
C PHE A 33 3.17 -0.81 -0.50
N VAL A 34 2.68 -0.29 -1.63
CA VAL A 34 2.87 1.10 -2.04
C VAL A 34 2.25 2.06 -1.03
N GLY A 35 1.09 1.71 -0.48
CA GLY A 35 0.43 2.48 0.56
C GLY A 35 1.23 2.57 1.87
N CYS A 36 1.99 1.54 2.24
CA CYS A 36 2.84 1.57 3.42
C CYS A 36 4.11 2.42 3.25
N THR A 37 4.45 2.84 2.02
CA THR A 37 5.60 3.69 1.79
C THR A 37 5.35 5.11 2.32
N PRO A 38 6.39 5.82 2.78
CA PRO A 38 6.23 7.16 3.35
C PRO A 38 5.94 8.25 2.30
N PHE A 39 5.63 7.87 1.05
CA PHE A 39 5.38 8.76 -0.08
C PHE A 39 3.94 9.30 -0.11
N VAL A 40 3.52 9.91 1.00
CA VAL A 40 2.18 10.49 1.15
C VAL A 40 1.97 11.58 0.09
N GLY A 41 0.84 11.52 -0.62
CA GLY A 41 0.50 12.45 -1.70
C GLY A 41 0.87 11.96 -3.10
N VAL A 42 2.01 11.29 -3.28
CA VAL A 42 2.42 10.72 -4.59
C VAL A 42 2.14 9.23 -4.72
N GLN A 43 1.75 8.56 -3.63
CA GLN A 43 1.42 7.14 -3.59
C GLN A 43 0.42 6.70 -4.66
N THR A 44 -0.58 7.51 -5.00
CA THR A 44 -1.58 7.17 -6.01
C THR A 44 -0.95 7.11 -7.40
N LEU A 45 -0.10 8.09 -7.72
CA LEU A 45 0.63 8.10 -8.98
C LEU A 45 1.62 6.93 -9.04
N LEU A 46 2.35 6.68 -7.95
CA LEU A 46 3.27 5.56 -7.84
C LEU A 46 2.55 4.22 -8.02
N SER A 47 1.39 4.04 -7.38
CA SER A 47 0.56 2.84 -7.52
C SER A 47 0.08 2.63 -8.95
N LEU A 48 -0.24 3.72 -9.67
CA LEU A 48 -0.66 3.66 -11.07
C LEU A 48 0.50 3.29 -11.98
N VAL A 49 1.69 3.89 -11.78
CA VAL A 49 2.91 3.57 -12.54
C VAL A 49 3.28 2.10 -12.33
N ILE A 50 3.25 1.62 -11.09
CA ILE A 50 3.52 0.21 -10.76
C ILE A 50 2.46 -0.69 -11.39
N ALA A 51 1.18 -0.34 -11.30
CA ALA A 51 0.12 -1.12 -11.94
C ALA A 51 0.32 -1.23 -13.45
N LEU A 52 0.76 -0.15 -14.11
CA LEU A 52 1.07 -0.15 -15.54
C LEU A 52 2.31 -0.99 -15.87
N ALA A 53 3.40 -0.83 -15.11
CA ALA A 53 4.65 -1.54 -15.32
C ALA A 53 4.48 -3.06 -15.18
N PHE A 54 3.77 -3.50 -14.15
CA PHE A 54 3.53 -4.92 -13.87
C PHE A 54 2.28 -5.49 -14.55
N ARG A 55 1.59 -4.67 -15.37
CA ARG A 55 0.33 -5.04 -16.06
C ARG A 55 -0.71 -5.62 -15.08
N LEU A 56 -0.81 -4.99 -13.90
CA LEU A 56 -1.76 -5.33 -12.84
C LEU A 56 -3.05 -4.55 -13.03
N ASN A 57 -4.12 -5.05 -12.42
CA ASN A 57 -5.40 -4.36 -12.35
C ASN A 57 -5.24 -3.02 -11.62
N ARG A 58 -5.40 -1.93 -12.37
CA ARG A 58 -5.18 -0.56 -11.90
C ARG A 58 -6.12 -0.22 -10.75
N ALA A 59 -7.39 -0.60 -10.88
CA ALA A 59 -8.39 -0.32 -9.87
C ALA A 59 -8.10 -1.08 -8.57
N ALA A 60 -7.75 -2.37 -8.66
CA ALA A 60 -7.36 -3.16 -7.50
C ALA A 60 -6.09 -2.63 -6.83
N THR A 61 -5.09 -2.19 -7.61
CA THR A 61 -3.84 -1.64 -7.07
C THR A 61 -4.06 -0.30 -6.36
N ILE A 62 -4.84 0.61 -6.96
CA ILE A 62 -5.20 1.89 -6.32
C ILE A 62 -6.04 1.63 -5.06
N ALA A 63 -7.01 0.72 -5.12
CA ALA A 63 -7.82 0.34 -3.97
C ALA A 63 -6.97 -0.22 -2.82
N GLY A 64 -5.97 -1.06 -3.13
CA GLY A 64 -5.01 -1.55 -2.14
C GLY A 64 -4.20 -0.42 -1.50
N THR A 65 -3.79 0.56 -2.31
CA THR A 65 -3.04 1.75 -1.83
C THR A 65 -3.87 2.59 -0.86
N TRP A 66 -5.19 2.61 -1.03
CA TRP A 66 -6.11 3.34 -0.14
C TRP A 66 -6.64 2.49 1.02
N LEU A 67 -6.29 1.21 1.08
CA LEU A 67 -6.65 0.31 2.18
C LEU A 67 -5.87 0.61 3.47
N ASN A 68 -4.87 1.48 3.36
CA ASN A 68 -4.20 2.15 4.45
C ASN A 68 -5.20 2.72 5.46
N LEU A 69 -5.43 2.02 6.56
CA LEU A 69 -6.34 2.52 7.55
C LEU A 69 -5.63 3.58 8.43
N PRO A 70 -6.15 4.83 8.56
CA PRO A 70 -5.47 5.91 9.28
C PRO A 70 -5.12 5.59 10.74
N TRP A 71 -5.97 4.81 11.42
CA TRP A 71 -5.72 4.32 12.79
C TRP A 71 -4.53 3.36 12.92
N LEU A 72 -4.14 2.66 11.85
CA LEU A 72 -3.04 1.71 11.82
C LEU A 72 -1.72 2.39 11.44
N MET A 73 -1.79 3.60 10.85
CA MET A 73 -0.61 4.34 10.41
C MET A 73 0.40 4.63 11.52
N PRO A 74 0.01 5.09 12.72
CA PRO A 74 0.96 5.28 13.81
C PRO A 74 1.67 3.97 14.21
N LEU A 75 0.94 2.85 14.19
CA LEU A 75 1.50 1.53 14.53
C LEU A 75 2.44 1.03 13.43
N VAL A 76 2.03 1.13 12.17
CA VAL A 76 2.80 0.71 11.00
C VAL A 76 4.08 1.54 10.87
N TYR A 77 3.99 2.87 10.95
CA TYR A 77 5.15 3.73 10.87
C TYR A 77 6.04 3.64 12.11
N GLY A 78 5.47 3.49 13.31
CA GLY A 78 6.25 3.26 14.53
C GLY A 78 7.05 1.95 14.45
N ALA A 79 6.41 0.86 14.01
CA ALA A 79 7.08 -0.42 13.79
C ALA A 79 8.13 -0.33 12.67
N ALA A 80 7.78 0.27 11.54
CA ALA A 80 8.70 0.49 10.42
C ALA A 80 9.93 1.29 10.87
N PHE A 81 9.72 2.39 11.59
CA PHE A 81 10.80 3.23 12.07
C PHE A 81 11.73 2.49 13.04
N LYS A 82 11.16 1.72 13.98
CA LYS A 82 11.93 0.87 14.91
C LYS A 82 12.73 -0.19 14.15
N ILE A 83 12.11 -0.89 13.21
CA ILE A 83 12.77 -1.92 12.39
C ILE A 83 13.87 -1.30 11.51
N GLY A 84 13.59 -0.15 10.91
CA GLY A 84 14.52 0.60 10.08
C GLY A 84 15.77 1.06 10.82
N THR A 85 15.59 1.62 12.02
CA THR A 85 16.73 2.07 12.85
C THR A 85 17.55 0.92 13.41
N LEU A 86 16.96 -0.28 13.56
CA LEU A 86 17.70 -1.50 13.90
C LEU A 86 18.51 -2.06 12.73
N LEU A 87 17.95 -1.98 11.51
CA LEU A 87 18.59 -2.53 10.30
C LEU A 87 19.64 -1.60 9.67
N VAL A 88 19.46 -0.28 9.79
CA VAL A 88 20.37 0.70 9.22
C VAL A 88 21.42 1.09 10.27
N PRO A 89 22.72 0.83 10.04
CA PRO A 89 23.78 1.25 10.95
C PRO A 89 23.82 2.77 11.12
N ASP A 90 24.10 3.23 12.35
CA ASP A 90 24.30 4.64 12.69
C ASP A 90 25.69 4.80 13.32
N PRO A 91 26.77 4.69 12.52
CA PRO A 91 28.13 4.61 13.02
C PRO A 91 28.53 5.87 13.81
N ASP A 92 28.07 7.05 13.38
CA ASP A 92 28.42 8.33 14.00
C ASP A 92 27.43 8.78 15.07
N GLY A 93 26.35 8.02 15.33
CA GLY A 93 25.31 8.38 16.29
C GLY A 93 24.47 9.60 15.91
N LEU A 94 24.76 10.22 14.75
CA LEU A 94 24.19 11.48 14.30
C LEU A 94 22.68 11.39 14.09
N ARG A 95 22.19 10.24 13.59
CA ARG A 95 20.76 9.98 13.43
C ARG A 95 20.07 9.90 14.78
N ARG A 96 20.63 9.17 15.75
CA ARG A 96 20.05 9.08 17.11
C ARG A 96 20.01 10.44 17.82
N ALA A 97 21.06 11.25 17.68
CA ALA A 97 21.08 12.61 18.21
C ALA A 97 19.98 13.50 17.61
N TRP A 98 19.79 13.44 16.28
CA TRP A 98 18.73 14.16 15.58
C TRP A 98 17.32 13.75 16.02
N LEU A 99 17.10 12.45 16.26
CA LEU A 99 15.80 11.95 16.72
C LEU A 99 15.48 12.44 18.13
N ASN A 100 16.46 12.42 19.04
CA ASN A 100 16.29 12.94 20.39
C ASN A 100 15.96 14.44 20.36
N TYR A 101 16.65 15.21 19.51
CA TYR A 101 16.37 16.63 19.30
C TYR A 101 14.92 16.90 18.85
N LEU A 102 14.40 16.10 17.91
CA LEU A 102 13.01 16.20 17.44
C LEU A 102 11.98 15.85 18.51
N VAL A 103 12.29 14.90 19.39
CA VAL A 103 11.43 14.51 20.52
C VAL A 103 11.42 15.59 21.61
N GLU A 104 12.56 16.21 21.87
CA GLU A 104 12.71 17.29 22.85
C GLU A 104 12.10 18.62 22.37
N HIS A 105 12.02 18.84 21.05
CA HIS A 105 11.46 20.06 20.46
C HIS A 105 10.27 19.76 19.53
N PRO A 106 9.12 19.30 20.06
CA PRO A 106 7.92 19.02 19.29
C PRO A 106 7.30 20.33 18.77
N GLY A 107 7.75 20.78 17.59
CA GLY A 107 7.31 22.03 16.96
C GLY A 107 8.45 22.86 16.33
N GLY A 108 9.71 22.48 16.56
CA GLY A 108 10.88 23.20 16.04
C GLY A 108 11.21 22.94 14.55
N LEU A 109 10.34 22.28 13.80
CA LEU A 109 10.56 21.92 12.40
C LEU A 109 10.57 23.17 11.52
N ARG A 110 11.77 23.66 11.18
CA ARG A 110 11.94 24.74 10.21
C ARG A 110 12.01 24.15 8.80
N TRP A 111 11.68 24.96 7.80
CA TRP A 111 11.81 24.57 6.39
C TRP A 111 13.23 24.14 6.01
N SER A 112 14.25 24.63 6.73
CA SER A 112 15.66 24.23 6.59
C SER A 112 15.94 22.79 7.05
N ASP A 113 15.14 22.28 7.98
CA ASP A 113 15.36 20.96 8.60
C ASP A 113 14.76 19.84 7.75
N LEU A 114 13.92 20.19 6.76
CA LEU A 114 13.33 19.23 5.82
C LEU A 114 14.38 18.47 5.02
N GLY A 115 15.49 19.13 4.65
CA GLY A 115 16.61 18.48 3.96
C GLY A 115 17.26 17.42 4.83
N ALA A 116 17.53 17.75 6.09
CA ALA A 116 18.09 16.80 7.07
C ALA A 116 17.11 15.67 7.41
N LEU A 117 15.80 15.96 7.45
CA LEU A 117 14.73 14.98 7.63
C LEU A 117 14.69 13.96 6.49
N VAL A 118 14.78 14.46 5.26
CA VAL A 118 14.85 13.62 4.07
C VAL A 118 16.16 12.84 4.03
N GLU A 119 17.30 13.40 4.43
CA GLU A 119 18.58 12.67 4.38
C GLU A 119 18.70 11.60 5.47
N HIS A 120 18.32 11.92 6.71
CA HIS A 120 18.61 11.09 7.89
C HIS A 120 17.46 10.16 8.30
N LEU A 121 16.19 10.54 8.04
CA LEU A 121 15.04 9.69 8.35
C LEU A 121 14.53 8.88 7.17
N SER A 122 14.81 9.26 5.91
CA SER A 122 14.25 8.54 4.76
C SER A 122 14.78 7.10 4.64
N ILE A 123 16.07 6.86 4.83
CA ILE A 123 16.65 5.52 4.62
C ILE A 123 16.11 4.51 5.65
N PRO A 124 16.16 4.76 6.97
CA PRO A 124 15.56 3.86 7.96
C PRO A 124 14.06 3.68 7.72
N LEU A 125 13.34 4.75 7.40
CA LEU A 125 11.91 4.67 7.17
C LEU A 125 11.58 3.87 5.91
N LEU A 126 12.35 3.99 4.83
CA LEU A 126 12.21 3.18 3.62
C LEU A 126 12.52 1.71 3.87
N VAL A 127 13.60 1.41 4.58
CA VAL A 127 13.95 0.03 4.94
C VAL A 127 12.87 -0.58 5.83
N GLY A 128 12.45 0.16 6.84
CA GLY A 128 11.38 -0.22 7.76
C GLY A 128 10.04 -0.47 7.07
N THR A 129 9.62 0.46 6.22
CA THR A 129 8.36 0.36 5.46
C THR A 129 8.43 -0.72 4.40
N THR A 130 9.61 -1.05 3.86
CA THR A 130 9.78 -2.22 2.97
C THR A 130 9.49 -3.52 3.72
N VAL A 131 10.01 -3.67 4.94
CA VAL A 131 9.77 -4.88 5.75
C VAL A 131 8.31 -4.96 6.19
N VAL A 132 7.80 -3.90 6.84
CA VAL A 132 6.42 -3.88 7.35
C VAL A 132 5.41 -3.92 6.22
N GLY A 133 5.63 -3.15 5.17
CA GLY A 133 4.80 -3.16 3.96
C GLY A 133 4.83 -4.51 3.25
N GLY A 134 5.97 -5.20 3.23
CA GLY A 134 6.08 -6.56 2.69
C GLY A 134 5.23 -7.57 3.46
N VAL A 135 5.27 -7.51 4.79
CA VAL A 135 4.40 -8.33 5.66
C VAL A 135 2.93 -7.99 5.44
N ALA A 136 2.59 -6.70 5.42
CA ALA A 136 1.22 -6.24 5.18
C ALA A 136 0.70 -6.72 3.81
N ALA A 137 1.52 -6.58 2.76
CA ALA A 137 1.19 -7.04 1.42
C ALA A 137 0.96 -8.56 1.37
N LEU A 138 1.79 -9.35 2.05
CA LEU A 138 1.61 -10.80 2.13
C LEU A 138 0.30 -11.17 2.83
N VAL A 139 0.01 -10.54 3.97
CA VAL A 139 -1.24 -10.73 4.71
C VAL A 139 -2.45 -10.36 3.83
N THR A 140 -2.39 -9.21 3.17
CA THR A 140 -3.43 -8.76 2.22
C THR A 140 -3.61 -9.76 1.08
N TYR A 141 -2.53 -10.28 0.50
CA TYR A 141 -2.60 -11.27 -0.58
C TYR A 141 -3.36 -12.53 -0.14
N VAL A 142 -3.02 -13.08 1.03
CA VAL A 142 -3.65 -14.30 1.56
C VAL A 142 -5.13 -14.07 1.85
N ILE A 143 -5.46 -12.96 2.53
CA ILE A 143 -6.84 -12.62 2.88
C ILE A 143 -7.67 -12.37 1.61
N ALA A 144 -7.18 -11.52 0.70
CA ALA A 144 -7.86 -11.19 -0.54
C ALA A 144 -8.07 -12.43 -1.42
N LEU A 145 -7.05 -13.27 -1.57
CA LEU A 145 -7.16 -14.51 -2.34
C LEU A 145 -8.21 -15.46 -1.75
N SER A 146 -8.22 -15.61 -0.42
CA SER A 146 -9.17 -16.46 0.28
C SER A 146 -10.60 -15.94 0.13
N ALA A 147 -10.81 -14.65 0.33
CA ALA A 147 -12.11 -13.99 0.17
C ALA A 147 -12.62 -14.11 -1.27
N LEU A 148 -11.79 -13.78 -2.26
CA LEU A 148 -12.18 -13.84 -3.68
C LEU A 148 -12.49 -15.28 -4.13
N ARG A 149 -11.72 -16.28 -3.68
CA ARG A 149 -12.01 -17.70 -3.97
C ARG A 149 -13.33 -18.14 -3.33
N ALA A 150 -13.59 -17.76 -2.08
CA ALA A 150 -14.84 -18.08 -1.39
C ALA A 150 -16.06 -17.45 -2.09
N MET A 151 -15.95 -16.19 -2.51
CA MET A 151 -17.01 -15.50 -3.25
C MET A 151 -17.29 -16.16 -4.61
N ARG A 152 -16.25 -16.60 -5.33
CA ARG A 152 -16.41 -17.28 -6.63
C ARG A 152 -17.12 -18.62 -6.47
N ARG A 153 -16.76 -19.41 -5.44
CA ARG A 153 -17.44 -20.68 -5.12
C ARG A 153 -18.93 -20.48 -4.81
N ARG A 154 -19.27 -19.46 -4.03
CA ARG A 154 -20.67 -19.13 -3.72
C ARG A 154 -21.48 -18.73 -4.96
N LYS A 155 -20.89 -17.97 -5.89
CA LYS A 155 -21.58 -17.58 -7.14
C LYS A 155 -21.95 -18.78 -8.02
N VAL A 156 -21.06 -19.78 -8.12
CA VAL A 156 -21.32 -21.01 -8.89
C VAL A 156 -22.50 -21.78 -8.27
N GLN A 157 -22.49 -22.00 -6.96
CA GLN A 157 -23.57 -22.72 -6.25
C GLN A 157 -24.93 -22.01 -6.32
N VAL A 158 -24.96 -20.67 -6.24
CA VAL A 158 -26.21 -19.90 -6.35
C VAL A 158 -26.75 -19.92 -7.79
N GLY A 159 -25.87 -19.98 -8.79
CA GLY A 159 -26.26 -20.13 -10.20
C GLY A 159 -26.89 -21.50 -10.47
N GLU A 160 -26.28 -22.57 -9.98
CA GLU A 160 -26.82 -23.94 -10.10
C GLU A 160 -28.17 -24.10 -9.41
N ARG A 161 -28.34 -23.53 -8.19
CA ARG A 161 -29.63 -23.53 -7.47
C ARG A 161 -30.75 -22.72 -8.12
N ARG A 162 -30.43 -21.80 -9.04
CA ARG A 162 -31.43 -21.03 -9.81
C ARG A 162 -31.78 -21.68 -11.15
N ALA A 163 -30.95 -22.62 -11.61
CA ALA A 163 -31.15 -23.36 -12.87
C ALA A 163 -31.82 -24.73 -12.66
N ALA A 164 -31.81 -25.24 -11.43
CA ALA A 164 -32.62 -26.37 -10.97
C ALA A 164 -33.99 -25.89 -10.47
#